data_AF-A0A6G6J2H5-F1
#
_entry.id   AF-A0A6G6J2H5-F1
#
_cell.length_a   1.000
_cell.length_b   1.000
_cell.length_c   1.000
_cell.angle_alpha   90.00
_cell.angle_beta   90.00
_cell.angle_gamma   90.00
#
_symmetry.space_group_name_H-M   'P 1'
#
loop_
_entity.id
_entity.type
_entity.pdbx_description
1 polymer ?
#
loop_
_entity_poly.entity_id
_entity_poly.type
_entity_poly.pdbx_seq_one_letter_code
_entity_poly.pdbx_strand_id
1 'polypeptide(L)'
;MSYGLQVFDGGGGLIFDSNSLTCRMVYRVAFQTSASQQSIVIPGFDAARGVVWLDTTWSGSSTTFAQRFTVSGNTVTILGSYFNVNQIDYLNAVMFS
;
A
#
# COMPACT_ATOMS: atom_id res chain seq x y z
N MET A 1 25.69 6.79 -9.08
CA MET A 1 24.45 7.30 -8.45
C MET A 1 23.31 6.48 -9.02
N SER A 2 22.71 5.60 -8.23
CA SER A 2 21.48 4.90 -8.61
C SER A 2 20.29 5.80 -8.26
N TYR A 3 19.39 6.00 -9.22
CA TYR A 3 18.12 6.68 -8.99
C TYR A 3 17.08 5.60 -8.73
N GLY A 4 16.59 5.52 -7.49
CA GLY A 4 15.64 4.51 -7.05
C GLY A 4 14.47 5.10 -6.28
N LEU A 5 13.36 4.35 -6.21
CA LEU A 5 12.25 4.63 -5.30
C LEU A 5 12.52 3.95 -3.96
N GLN A 6 12.46 4.74 -2.89
CA GLN A 6 12.42 4.26 -1.52
C GLN A 6 11.08 4.66 -0.89
N VAL A 7 10.43 3.72 -0.22
CA VAL A 7 9.19 3.95 0.54
C VAL A 7 9.46 3.58 1.99
N PHE A 8 9.11 4.49 2.89
CA PHE A 8 9.27 4.35 4.33
C PHE A 8 7.91 4.33 5.01
N ASP A 9 7.82 3.64 6.14
CA ASP A 9 6.66 3.71 7.03
C ASP A 9 6.68 5.00 7.88
N GLY A 10 5.59 5.24 8.61
CA GLY A 10 5.47 6.41 9.50
C GLY A 10 6.42 6.41 10.70
N GLY A 11 7.06 5.28 11.02
CA GLY A 11 8.10 5.15 12.03
C GLY A 11 9.52 5.30 11.48
N GLY A 12 9.68 5.52 10.16
CA GLY A 12 10.98 5.61 9.47
C GLY A 12 11.57 4.26 9.07
N GLY A 13 10.84 3.16 9.24
CA GLY A 13 11.23 1.84 8.74
C GLY A 13 11.16 1.77 7.21
N LEU A 14 12.15 1.15 6.58
CA LEU A 14 12.16 0.95 5.13
C LEU A 14 11.14 -0.13 4.75
N ILE A 15 10.09 0.26 4.02
CA ILE A 15 9.12 -0.67 3.43
C ILE A 15 9.70 -1.28 2.16
N PHE A 16 10.37 -0.46 1.35
CA PHE A 16 10.86 -0.86 0.05
C PHE A 16 11.99 0.05 -0.43
N ASP A 17 13.04 -0.55 -0.98
CA ASP A 17 14.07 0.14 -1.77
C ASP A 17 14.29 -0.61 -3.09
N SER A 18 14.05 0.09 -4.19
CA SER A 18 14.32 -0.42 -5.54
C SER A 18 15.81 -0.73 -5.78
N ASN A 19 16.70 -0.07 -5.05
CA ASN A 19 18.15 -0.28 -5.03
C ASN A 19 18.79 -0.55 -6.41
N SER A 20 18.36 0.23 -7.44
CA SER A 20 18.78 0.18 -8.86
C SER A 20 17.96 -0.68 -9.82
N LEU A 21 16.94 -1.42 -9.36
CA LEU A 21 15.98 -2.11 -10.23
C LEU A 21 14.97 -1.14 -10.82
N THR A 22 14.61 -1.32 -12.09
CA THR A 22 13.48 -0.60 -12.68
C THR A 22 12.19 -1.11 -12.06
N CYS A 23 11.42 -0.18 -11.50
CA CYS A 23 10.14 -0.46 -10.88
C CYS A 23 9.04 0.08 -11.77
N ARG A 24 8.04 -0.75 -12.07
CA ARG A 24 6.83 -0.30 -12.76
C ARG A 24 5.69 -0.22 -11.76
N MET A 25 5.04 0.94 -11.67
CA MET A 25 3.74 1.05 -11.00
C MET A 25 2.75 0.18 -11.77
N VAL A 26 2.27 -0.89 -11.14
CA VAL A 26 1.32 -1.82 -11.78
C VAL A 26 -0.11 -1.47 -11.38
N TYR A 27 -0.31 -0.87 -10.21
CA TYR A 27 -1.65 -0.57 -9.71
C TYR A 27 -1.65 0.58 -8.71
N ARG A 28 -2.55 1.53 -8.91
CA ARG A 28 -2.95 2.52 -7.91
C ARG A 28 -4.46 2.60 -7.89
N VAL A 29 -5.07 2.29 -6.76
CA VAL A 29 -6.53 2.38 -6.63
C VAL A 29 -6.89 3.11 -5.34
N ALA A 30 -7.84 4.03 -5.45
CA ALA A 30 -8.47 4.64 -4.30
C ALA A 30 -9.46 3.64 -3.68
N PHE A 31 -9.47 3.52 -2.37
CA PHE A 31 -10.49 2.77 -1.64
C PHE A 31 -11.00 3.62 -0.47
N GLN A 32 -12.28 3.48 -0.19
CA GLN A 32 -12.88 4.11 0.99
C GLN A 32 -12.68 3.19 2.19
N THR A 33 -12.03 3.68 3.24
CA THR A 33 -11.79 2.93 4.47
C THR A 33 -13.12 2.56 5.12
N SER A 34 -13.18 1.34 5.67
CA SER A 34 -14.39 0.78 6.27
C SER A 34 -14.07 0.04 7.56
N ALA A 35 -15.08 -0.10 8.43
CA ALA A 35 -15.02 -1.00 9.57
C ALA A 35 -15.06 -2.48 9.14
N SER A 36 -15.55 -2.76 7.92
CA SER A 36 -15.56 -4.10 7.34
C SER A 36 -14.30 -4.37 6.53
N GLN A 37 -13.90 -5.64 6.46
CA GLN A 37 -12.81 -6.09 5.59
C GLN A 37 -13.12 -5.82 4.13
N GLN A 38 -12.10 -5.42 3.37
CA GLN A 38 -12.19 -5.18 1.93
C GLN A 38 -11.13 -5.99 1.21
N SER A 39 -11.50 -6.62 0.09
CA SER A 39 -10.58 -7.39 -0.74
C SER A 39 -10.43 -6.72 -2.10
N ILE A 40 -9.19 -6.48 -2.51
CA ILE A 40 -8.84 -5.84 -3.77
C ILE A 40 -7.92 -6.79 -4.54
N VAL A 41 -8.35 -7.17 -5.74
CA VAL A 41 -7.53 -7.97 -6.66
C VAL A 41 -6.69 -7.02 -7.51
N ILE A 42 -5.39 -7.29 -7.59
CA ILE A 42 -4.44 -6.53 -8.40
C ILE A 42 -4.09 -7.34 -9.65
N PRO A 43 -4.62 -6.99 -10.84
CA PRO A 43 -4.33 -7.73 -12.06
C PRO A 43 -2.83 -7.75 -12.39
N GLY A 44 -2.28 -8.95 -12.65
CA GLY A 44 -0.88 -9.11 -13.04
C GLY A 44 0.15 -8.88 -11.93
N PHE A 45 -0.26 -8.73 -10.67
CA PHE A 45 0.65 -8.63 -9.54
C PHE A 45 1.12 -10.02 -9.07
N ASP A 46 2.42 -10.15 -8.86
CA ASP A 46 3.08 -11.31 -8.27
C ASP A 46 3.75 -10.88 -6.95
N ALA A 47 3.23 -11.35 -5.82
CA ALA A 47 3.74 -11.02 -4.50
C ALA A 47 5.20 -11.47 -4.27
N ALA A 48 5.72 -12.41 -5.07
CA ALA A 48 7.13 -12.81 -5.01
C ALA A 48 8.06 -11.81 -5.71
N ARG A 49 7.53 -10.92 -6.56
CA ARG A 49 8.29 -10.00 -7.42
C ARG A 49 7.81 -8.55 -7.32
N GLY A 50 7.05 -8.22 -6.29
CA GLY A 50 6.45 -6.92 -6.15
C GLY A 50 6.22 -6.54 -4.70
N VAL A 51 5.94 -5.25 -4.51
CA VAL A 51 5.64 -4.69 -3.19
C VAL A 51 4.33 -3.92 -3.27
N VAL A 52 3.57 -4.01 -2.17
CA VAL A 52 2.33 -3.30 -1.95
C VAL A 52 2.48 -2.43 -0.71
N TRP A 53 1.94 -1.21 -0.77
CA TRP A 53 1.79 -0.36 0.41
C TRP A 53 0.51 0.46 0.33
N LEU A 54 0.10 1.00 1.47
CA LEU A 54 -1.05 1.89 1.59
C LEU A 54 -0.56 3.31 1.88
N ASP A 55 -1.01 4.27 1.07
CA ASP A 55 -0.91 5.68 1.42
C ASP A 55 -2.19 6.08 2.15
N THR A 56 -2.05 6.43 3.42
CA THR A 56 -3.15 6.94 4.22
C THR A 56 -3.21 8.45 4.12
N THR A 57 -4.35 8.97 3.69
CA THR A 57 -4.56 10.41 3.58
C THR A 57 -4.68 11.02 4.98
N TRP A 58 -4.15 12.22 5.20
CA TRP A 58 -4.29 12.86 6.51
C TRP A 58 -5.74 13.31 6.73
N SER A 59 -6.38 12.87 7.82
CA SER A 59 -7.77 13.24 8.17
C SER A 59 -7.91 14.58 8.90
N GLY A 60 -6.83 15.36 9.04
CA GLY A 60 -6.83 16.58 9.84
C GLY A 60 -6.81 16.34 11.36
N SER A 61 -6.64 15.09 11.79
CA SER A 61 -6.51 14.72 13.21
C SER A 61 -5.05 14.53 13.61
N SER A 62 -4.75 14.59 14.92
CA SER A 62 -3.43 14.29 15.47
C SER A 62 -3.06 12.80 15.41
N THR A 63 -3.98 11.93 14.98
CA THR A 63 -3.79 10.48 14.93
C THR A 63 -4.23 9.92 13.58
N THR A 64 -3.26 9.73 12.67
CA THR A 64 -3.50 9.01 11.41
C THR A 64 -3.00 7.58 11.56
N PHE A 65 -3.86 6.61 11.27
CA PHE A 65 -3.53 5.18 11.37
C PHE A 65 -3.55 4.57 9.98
N ALA A 66 -2.41 4.04 9.54
CA ALA A 66 -2.35 3.22 8.35
C ALA A 66 -3.21 1.97 8.53
N GLN A 67 -4.04 1.67 7.53
CA GLN A 67 -4.85 0.44 7.54
C GLN A 67 -3.92 -0.78 7.53
N ARG A 68 -4.28 -1.80 8.29
CA ARG A 68 -3.56 -3.08 8.25
C ARG A 68 -4.04 -3.86 7.05
N PHE A 69 -3.16 -4.60 6.39
CA PHE A 69 -3.53 -5.44 5.27
C PHE A 69 -2.71 -6.73 5.23
N THR A 70 -3.21 -7.71 4.49
CA THR A 70 -2.49 -8.93 4.14
C THR A 70 -2.49 -9.10 2.62
N VAL A 71 -1.52 -9.84 2.09
CA VAL A 71 -1.40 -10.13 0.67
C VAL A 71 -1.36 -11.64 0.48
N SER A 72 -2.18 -12.17 -0.41
CA SER A 72 -2.19 -13.57 -0.81
C SER A 72 -2.32 -13.68 -2.32
N GLY A 73 -1.27 -14.18 -2.98
CA GLY A 73 -1.17 -14.17 -4.44
C GLY A 73 -1.25 -12.74 -4.98
N ASN A 74 -2.28 -12.46 -5.77
CA ASN A 74 -2.56 -11.14 -6.33
C ASN A 74 -3.69 -10.37 -5.60
N THR A 75 -4.15 -10.87 -4.46
CA THR A 75 -5.26 -10.28 -3.70
C THR A 75 -4.72 -9.63 -2.43
N VAL A 76 -5.07 -8.37 -2.24
CA VAL A 76 -4.82 -7.60 -1.02
C VAL A 76 -6.09 -7.56 -0.19
N THR A 77 -5.98 -7.96 1.05
CA THR A 77 -7.07 -7.89 2.02
C THR A 77 -6.78 -6.78 3.01
N ILE A 78 -7.55 -5.69 2.95
CA ILE A 78 -7.48 -4.58 3.89
C ILE A 78 -8.36 -4.94 5.08
N LEU A 79 -7.76 -5.00 6.26
CA LEU A 79 -8.45 -5.29 7.50
C LEU A 79 -9.27 -4.05 7.91
N GLY A 80 -10.51 -4.27 8.34
CA GLY A 80 -11.36 -3.19 8.80
C GLY A 80 -10.76 -2.45 9.99
N SER A 81 -10.95 -1.14 10.06
CA SER A 81 -10.46 -0.30 11.16
C SER A 81 -11.57 0.61 11.68
N TYR A 82 -11.59 0.80 13.00
CA TYR A 82 -12.55 1.66 13.67
C TYR A 82 -12.04 3.10 13.85
N PHE A 83 -10.76 3.36 13.59
CA PHE A 83 -10.14 4.65 13.91
C PHE A 83 -10.31 5.70 12.80
N ASN A 84 -10.37 5.28 11.52
CA ASN A 84 -10.53 6.16 10.37
C ASN A 84 -11.42 5.47 9.33
N VAL A 85 -12.74 5.63 9.46
CA VAL A 85 -13.75 5.15 8.50
C VAL A 85 -14.21 6.28 7.59
N ASN A 86 -14.62 5.95 6.35
CA ASN A 86 -15.09 6.91 5.34
C ASN A 86 -14.02 7.88 4.83
N GLN A 87 -12.75 7.51 4.92
CA GLN A 87 -11.64 8.24 4.32
C GLN A 87 -11.25 7.59 2.99
N ILE A 88 -10.78 8.37 2.03
CA ILE A 88 -10.19 7.83 0.80
C ILE A 88 -8.69 7.63 1.03
N ASP A 89 -8.24 6.38 0.93
CA ASP A 89 -6.83 5.97 0.95
C ASP A 89 -6.43 5.35 -0.38
N TYR A 90 -5.14 5.20 -0.61
CA TYR A 90 -4.62 4.60 -1.85
C TYR A 90 -3.87 3.31 -1.58
N LEU A 91 -4.24 2.27 -2.33
CA LEU A 91 -3.46 1.05 -2.44
C LEU A 91 -2.52 1.20 -3.63
N ASN A 92 -1.23 1.06 -3.38
CA ASN A 92 -0.19 1.13 -4.38
C ASN A 92 0.48 -0.24 -4.52
N ALA A 93 0.79 -0.62 -5.76
CA ALA A 93 1.58 -1.81 -6.05
C ALA A 93 2.55 -1.58 -7.19
N VAL A 94 3.78 -2.03 -6.97
CA VAL A 94 4.87 -2.03 -7.96
C VAL A 94 5.36 -3.45 -8.19
N MET A 95 5.90 -3.69 -9.39
CA MET A 95 6.66 -4.90 -9.68
C MET A 95 8.06 -4.55 -10.15
N PHE A 96 8.99 -5.45 -9.82
CA PHE A 96 10.37 -5.42 -10.27
C PHE A 96 10.53 -6.16 -11.59
N SER A 97 11.40 -5.65 -12.45
CA SER A 97 11.82 -6.26 -13.71
C SER A 97 13.30 -6.55 -13.71
#